data_AF-A0A6M0C9M2-F1
#
_entry.id   AF-A0A6M0C9M2-F1
#
_cell.length_a   1.000
_cell.length_b   1.000
_cell.length_c   1.000
_cell.angle_alpha   90.00
_cell.angle_beta   90.00
_cell.angle_gamma   90.00
#
_symmetry.space_group_name_H-M   'P 1'
#
loop_
_entity.id
_entity.type
_entity.pdbx_description
1 polymer ?
#
loop_
_entity_poly.entity_id
_entity_poly.type
_entity_poly.pdbx_seq_one_letter_code
_entity_poly.pdbx_strand_id
1 'polypeptide(L)'
;MPKQSSLFPNDNYPAFLNSLKNRIRTAQIKAALAVNQELVILYWSIGRDILAKQEDEGWGTKVIDRLIEDLKAAFPDMKGFSGRNLKYMRSFAQAWPDKQIVQQLAALILWGHNVRLLDMLKNPEERLWYVEISTKSKQTIIDLPLNSRP
;
A
#
# COMPACT_ATOMS: atom_id res chain seq x y z
N MET A 1 23.10 -44.15 -40.67
CA MET A 1 23.11 -42.73 -40.22
C MET A 1 22.31 -42.64 -38.94
N PRO A 2 22.83 -42.07 -37.83
CA PRO A 2 22.01 -41.91 -36.63
C PRO A 2 21.00 -40.79 -36.89
N LYS A 3 19.71 -41.11 -36.73
CA LYS A 3 18.65 -40.10 -36.67
C LYS A 3 19.02 -39.14 -35.55
N GLN A 4 19.22 -37.86 -35.87
CA GLN A 4 19.20 -36.80 -34.88
C GLN A 4 17.86 -36.91 -34.14
N SER A 5 17.91 -37.45 -32.92
CA SER A 5 16.79 -37.36 -32.00
C SER A 5 16.59 -35.87 -31.76
N SER A 6 15.51 -35.30 -32.31
CA SER A 6 14.98 -34.05 -31.81
C SER A 6 14.95 -34.16 -30.28
N LEU A 7 15.64 -33.26 -29.58
CA LEU A 7 15.69 -33.24 -28.12
C LEU A 7 14.30 -33.04 -27.49
N PHE A 8 13.29 -32.69 -28.30
CA PHE A 8 11.90 -32.54 -27.89
C PHE A 8 10.94 -33.10 -28.97
N PRO A 9 10.47 -34.36 -28.85
CA PRO A 9 9.64 -34.99 -29.87
C PRO A 9 8.21 -34.41 -30.02
N ASN A 10 7.86 -33.37 -29.27
CA ASN A 10 6.58 -32.67 -29.28
C ASN A 10 6.83 -31.27 -28.68
N ASP A 11 7.15 -30.28 -29.52
CA ASP A 11 7.61 -28.95 -29.11
C ASP A 11 6.49 -28.10 -28.45
N ASN A 12 6.15 -28.44 -27.21
CA ASN A 12 5.26 -27.66 -26.35
C ASN A 12 6.04 -26.83 -25.30
N TYR A 13 7.37 -26.76 -25.44
CA TYR A 13 8.24 -25.99 -24.56
C TYR A 13 7.87 -24.51 -24.48
N PRO A 14 7.53 -23.80 -25.58
CA PRO A 14 7.11 -22.40 -25.49
C PRO A 14 5.86 -22.20 -24.63
N ALA A 15 4.86 -23.10 -24.74
CA ALA A 15 3.64 -23.00 -23.92
C ALA A 15 3.92 -23.33 -22.45
N PHE A 16 4.77 -24.32 -22.18
CA PHE A 16 5.24 -24.64 -20.83
C PHE A 16 5.96 -23.44 -20.20
N LEU A 17 6.89 -22.82 -20.92
CA LEU A 17 7.61 -21.63 -20.47
C LEU A 17 6.66 -20.47 -20.18
N ASN A 18 5.67 -20.24 -21.04
CA ASN A 18 4.66 -19.19 -20.82
C ASN A 18 3.79 -19.47 -19.58
N SER A 19 3.40 -20.73 -19.35
CA SER A 19 2.69 -21.14 -18.13
C SER A 19 3.51 -20.86 -16.87
N LEU A 20 4.82 -21.18 -16.88
CA LEU A 20 5.72 -20.86 -15.77
C LEU A 20 5.85 -19.36 -15.54
N LYS A 21 6.08 -18.57 -16.60
CA LYS A 21 6.17 -17.10 -16.50
C LYS A 21 4.89 -16.51 -15.90
N ASN A 22 3.72 -17.00 -16.29
CA ASN A 22 2.44 -16.54 -15.73
C ASN A 22 2.32 -16.88 -14.25
N ARG A 23 2.64 -18.11 -13.85
CA ARG A 23 2.62 -18.52 -12.43
C ARG A 23 3.57 -17.68 -11.58
N ILE A 24 4.77 -17.40 -12.07
CA ILE A 24 5.76 -16.55 -11.38
C ILE A 24 5.20 -15.13 -11.20
N ARG A 25 4.68 -14.52 -12.28
CA ARG A 25 4.08 -13.18 -12.22
C ARG A 25 2.91 -13.12 -11.24
N THR A 26 2.02 -14.10 -11.28
CA THR A 26 0.90 -14.19 -10.33
C THR A 26 1.39 -14.29 -8.88
N ALA A 27 2.42 -15.11 -8.61
CA ALA A 27 3.00 -15.23 -7.27
C ALA A 27 3.63 -13.90 -6.80
N GLN A 28 4.37 -13.21 -7.67
CA GLN A 28 4.96 -11.91 -7.37
C GLN A 28 3.90 -10.85 -7.05
N ILE A 29 2.81 -10.80 -7.81
CA ILE A 29 1.69 -9.87 -7.55
C ILE A 29 1.06 -10.18 -6.20
N LYS A 30 0.79 -11.45 -5.89
CA LYS A 30 0.20 -11.85 -4.60
C LYS A 30 1.11 -11.45 -3.42
N ALA A 31 2.41 -11.68 -3.55
CA ALA A 31 3.39 -11.29 -2.54
C ALA A 31 3.41 -9.76 -2.35
N ALA A 32 3.44 -9.00 -3.45
CA ALA A 32 3.41 -7.54 -3.39
C ALA A 32 2.13 -6.99 -2.74
N LEU A 33 0.97 -7.57 -3.02
CA LEU A 33 -0.30 -7.19 -2.41
C LEU A 33 -0.32 -7.47 -0.90
N ALA A 34 0.16 -8.64 -0.48
CA ALA A 34 0.26 -8.98 0.94
C ALA A 34 1.19 -8.02 1.69
N VAL A 35 2.37 -7.74 1.11
CA VAL A 35 3.32 -6.76 1.68
C VAL A 35 2.70 -5.37 1.77
N ASN A 36 2.00 -4.91 0.73
CA ASN A 36 1.33 -3.61 0.76
C ASN A 36 0.29 -3.53 1.88
N GLN A 37 -0.54 -4.57 2.03
CA GLN A 37 -1.60 -4.60 3.03
C GLN A 37 -1.02 -4.47 4.45
N GLU A 38 0.00 -5.26 4.77
CA GLU A 38 0.69 -5.18 6.07
C GLU A 38 1.35 -3.82 6.27
N LEU A 39 1.97 -3.26 5.23
CA LEU A 39 2.62 -1.96 5.31
C LEU A 39 1.62 -0.83 5.60
N VAL A 40 0.46 -0.82 4.93
CA VAL A 40 -0.58 0.18 5.16
C VAL A 40 -1.19 0.05 6.57
N ILE A 41 -1.40 -1.19 7.05
CA ILE A 41 -1.89 -1.44 8.42
C ILE A 41 -0.86 -0.94 9.45
N LEU A 42 0.42 -1.22 9.25
CA LEU A 42 1.50 -0.73 10.11
C LEU A 42 1.55 0.81 10.14
N TYR A 43 1.45 1.44 8.98
CA TYR A 43 1.44 2.91 8.89
C TYR A 43 0.23 3.52 9.60
N TRP A 44 -0.92 2.88 9.50
CA TRP A 44 -2.09 3.29 10.28
C TRP A 44 -1.87 3.14 11.78
N SER A 45 -1.32 2.01 12.26
CA SER A 45 -1.10 1.80 13.69
C SER A 45 -0.08 2.79 14.27
N ILE A 46 1.02 3.06 13.56
CA ILE A 46 1.98 4.11 13.95
C ILE A 46 1.29 5.48 14.04
N GLY A 47 0.41 5.80 13.08
CA GLY A 47 -0.36 7.03 13.12
C GLY A 47 -1.29 7.13 14.33
N ARG A 48 -1.94 6.02 14.72
CA ARG A 48 -2.77 5.92 15.92
C ARG A 48 -1.97 6.12 17.20
N ASP A 49 -0.80 5.49 17.30
CA ASP A 49 0.09 5.62 18.46
C ASP A 49 0.59 7.06 18.61
N ILE A 50 0.94 7.71 17.50
CA ILE A 50 1.30 9.13 17.50
C ILE A 50 0.13 9.97 18.02
N LEU A 51 -1.09 9.78 17.49
CA LEU A 51 -2.26 10.54 17.93
C LEU A 51 -2.53 10.37 19.43
N ALA A 52 -2.49 9.13 19.94
CA ALA A 52 -2.69 8.84 21.35
C ALA A 52 -1.62 9.54 22.22
N LYS A 53 -0.35 9.47 21.84
CA LYS A 53 0.73 10.15 22.58
C LYS A 53 0.63 11.67 22.54
N GLN A 54 0.09 12.25 21.47
CA GLN A 54 -0.20 13.68 21.42
C GLN A 54 -1.33 14.08 22.37
N GLU A 55 -2.36 13.24 22.49
CA GLU A 55 -3.51 13.48 23.38
C GLU A 55 -3.14 13.27 24.86
N ASP A 56 -2.50 12.15 25.20
CA ASP A 56 -2.23 11.74 26.57
C ASP A 56 -1.04 12.49 27.20
N GLU A 57 0.00 12.75 26.42
CA GLU A 57 1.29 13.25 26.91
C GLU A 57 1.68 14.61 26.32
N GLY A 58 0.84 15.19 25.46
CA GLY A 58 1.12 16.49 24.84
C GLY A 58 2.32 16.48 23.90
N TRP A 59 2.63 15.34 23.25
CA TRP A 59 3.78 15.21 22.35
C TRP A 59 3.81 16.31 21.28
N GLY A 60 4.75 17.24 21.44
CA GLY A 60 5.03 18.30 20.49
C GLY A 60 6.02 17.87 19.40
N THR A 61 6.31 18.79 18.48
CA THR A 61 7.17 18.58 17.30
C THR A 61 8.52 17.96 17.65
N LYS A 62 9.17 18.37 18.75
CA LYS A 62 10.49 17.87 19.15
C LYS A 62 10.53 16.37 19.45
N VAL A 63 9.47 15.82 20.06
CA VAL A 63 9.40 14.39 20.37
C VAL A 63 9.18 13.58 19.10
N ILE A 64 8.37 14.10 18.18
CA ILE A 64 8.14 13.50 16.86
C ILE A 64 9.42 13.54 16.02
N ASP A 65 10.18 14.63 16.04
CA ASP A 65 11.46 14.73 15.32
C ASP A 65 12.46 13.69 15.83
N ARG A 66 12.54 13.48 17.15
CA ARG A 66 13.35 12.41 17.74
C ARG A 66 12.90 11.02 17.29
N LEU A 67 11.58 10.75 17.34
CA LEU A 67 11.02 9.48 16.88
C LEU A 67 11.38 9.18 15.41
N ILE A 68 11.34 10.21 14.55
CA ILE A 68 11.72 10.08 13.13
C ILE A 68 13.17 9.63 13.01
N GLU A 69 14.10 10.27 13.72
CA GLU A 69 15.52 9.93 13.65
C GLU A 69 15.80 8.54 14.23
N ASP A 70 15.18 8.20 15.36
CA ASP A 70 15.33 6.89 16.00
C ASP A 70 14.81 5.75 15.08
N LEU A 71 13.67 5.95 14.41
CA LEU A 71 13.12 4.96 13.47
C LEU A 71 13.97 4.79 12.21
N LYS A 72 14.50 5.89 11.64
CA LYS A 72 15.41 5.79 10.49
C LYS A 72 16.70 5.06 10.86
N ALA A 73 17.24 5.32 12.04
CA ALA A 73 18.47 4.67 12.51
C ALA A 73 18.24 3.16 12.74
N ALA A 74 17.09 2.78 13.30
CA ALA A 74 16.74 1.37 13.52
C ALA A 74 16.43 0.62 12.22
N PHE A 75 15.91 1.29 11.19
CA PHE A 75 15.48 0.68 9.94
C PHE A 75 16.03 1.42 8.70
N PRO A 76 17.37 1.42 8.49
CA PRO A 76 18.01 2.24 7.45
C PRO A 76 17.60 1.85 6.02
N ASP A 77 17.24 0.59 5.79
CA ASP A 77 16.79 0.11 4.47
C ASP A 77 15.32 0.46 4.17
N MET A 78 14.56 0.88 5.19
CA MET A 78 13.15 1.23 5.03
C MET A 78 12.98 2.71 4.69
N LYS A 79 12.61 2.99 3.43
CA LYS A 79 12.30 4.34 2.95
C LYS A 79 11.02 4.96 3.55
N GLY A 80 10.28 4.19 4.36
CA GLY A 80 8.98 4.54 4.93
C GLY A 80 9.01 5.53 6.09
N PHE A 81 10.16 5.74 6.75
CA PHE A 81 10.23 6.51 8.01
C PHE A 81 10.76 7.93 7.85
N SER A 82 10.51 8.57 6.71
CA SER A 82 10.77 10.02 6.59
C SER A 82 9.78 10.83 7.44
N GLY A 83 10.20 12.01 7.92
CA GLY A 83 9.32 12.86 8.73
C GLY A 83 8.05 13.31 8.00
N ARG A 84 8.11 13.48 6.67
CA ARG A 84 6.90 13.70 5.86
C ARG A 84 5.97 12.49 5.91
N ASN A 85 6.50 11.28 5.80
CA ASN A 85 5.67 10.08 5.79
C ASN A 85 5.04 9.82 7.16
N LEU A 86 5.74 10.08 8.27
CA LEU A 86 5.15 9.97 9.61
C LEU A 86 3.99 10.96 9.81
N LYS A 87 4.08 12.17 9.25
CA LYS A 87 2.94 13.11 9.24
C LYS A 87 1.75 12.53 8.46
N TYR A 88 2.00 11.86 7.33
CA TYR A 88 0.94 11.16 6.59
C TYR A 88 0.37 9.97 7.35
N MET A 89 1.19 9.17 8.06
CA MET A 89 0.72 8.09 8.93
C MET A 89 -0.28 8.62 9.96
N ARG A 90 0.07 9.74 10.63
CA ARG A 90 -0.81 10.42 11.57
C ARG A 90 -2.11 10.89 10.91
N SER A 91 -2.02 11.62 9.80
CA SER A 91 -3.19 12.11 9.06
C SER A 91 -4.07 10.97 8.54
N PHE A 92 -3.47 9.85 8.16
CA PHE A 92 -4.17 8.65 7.71
C PHE A 92 -4.94 7.99 8.84
N ALA A 93 -4.34 7.86 10.02
CA ALA A 93 -5.00 7.35 11.21
C ALA A 93 -6.14 8.27 11.69
N GLN A 94 -5.97 9.58 11.55
CA GLN A 94 -7.01 10.57 11.85
C GLN A 94 -8.16 10.49 10.84
N ALA A 95 -7.84 10.27 9.57
CA ALA A 95 -8.79 10.12 8.47
C ALA A 95 -9.63 8.85 8.55
N TRP A 96 -9.08 7.79 9.13
CA TRP A 96 -9.70 6.48 9.26
C TRP A 96 -9.65 6.01 10.71
N PRO A 97 -10.58 6.47 11.58
CA PRO A 97 -10.56 6.06 12.97
C PRO A 97 -10.90 4.57 13.15
N ASP A 98 -11.67 3.98 12.23
CA ASP A 98 -12.07 2.58 12.26
C ASP A 98 -11.05 1.68 11.55
N LYS A 99 -10.45 0.76 12.31
CA LYS A 99 -9.50 -0.25 11.82
C LYS A 99 -10.12 -1.17 10.78
N GLN A 100 -11.41 -1.46 10.87
CA GLN A 100 -12.09 -2.38 9.96
C GLN A 100 -12.13 -1.79 8.54
N ILE A 101 -12.43 -0.49 8.40
CA ILE A 101 -12.37 0.22 7.12
C ILE A 101 -10.95 0.16 6.54
N VAL A 102 -9.93 0.35 7.38
CA VAL A 102 -8.54 0.29 6.92
C VAL A 102 -8.19 -1.09 6.38
N GLN A 103 -8.52 -2.15 7.12
CA GLN A 103 -8.21 -3.52 6.71
C GLN A 103 -8.97 -3.96 5.45
N GLN A 104 -10.25 -3.58 5.35
CA GLN A 104 -11.13 -4.05 4.28
C GLN A 104 -11.03 -3.22 3.00
N LEU A 105 -10.59 -1.96 3.10
CA LEU A 105 -10.63 -1.01 1.99
C LEU A 105 -9.27 -0.32 1.78
N ALA A 106 -8.82 0.47 2.75
CA ALA A 106 -7.67 1.35 2.55
C ALA A 106 -6.34 0.59 2.37
N ALA A 107 -6.19 -0.59 2.98
CA ALA A 107 -5.03 -1.46 2.84
C ALA A 107 -5.01 -2.26 1.54
N LEU A 108 -6.12 -2.29 0.80
CA LEU A 108 -6.20 -2.92 -0.52
C LEU A 108 -5.66 -2.04 -1.64
N ILE A 109 -5.41 -0.75 -1.37
CA ILE A 109 -4.79 0.19 -2.32
C ILE A 109 -3.37 0.54 -1.88
N LEU A 110 -2.55 1.00 -2.83
CA LEU A 110 -1.16 1.36 -2.56
C LEU A 110 -1.06 2.53 -1.56
N TRP A 111 -0.03 2.53 -0.72
CA TRP A 111 0.19 3.64 0.22
C TRP A 111 0.19 5.03 -0.45
N GLY A 112 0.84 5.17 -1.62
CA GLY A 112 0.85 6.43 -2.36
C GLY A 112 -0.55 6.90 -2.79
N HIS A 113 -1.48 5.98 -3.03
CA HIS A 113 -2.87 6.29 -3.33
C HIS A 113 -3.60 6.83 -2.11
N ASN A 114 -3.40 6.20 -0.94
CA ASN A 114 -3.94 6.71 0.32
C ASN A 114 -3.46 8.14 0.59
N VAL A 115 -2.15 8.39 0.45
CA VAL A 115 -1.57 9.73 0.60
C VAL A 115 -2.22 10.74 -0.34
N ARG A 116 -2.38 10.39 -1.62
CA ARG A 116 -3.01 11.27 -2.61
C ARG A 116 -4.47 11.59 -2.29
N LEU A 117 -5.23 10.60 -1.80
CA LEU A 117 -6.61 10.82 -1.36
C LEU A 117 -6.69 11.77 -0.16
N LEU A 118 -5.74 11.70 0.79
CA LEU A 118 -5.68 12.64 1.92
C LEU A 118 -5.40 14.07 1.47
N ASP A 119 -4.54 14.24 0.47
CA ASP A 119 -4.19 15.54 -0.07
C ASP A 119 -5.39 16.16 -0.82
N MET A 120 -6.05 15.35 -1.67
CA MET A 120 -7.11 15.81 -2.57
C MET A 120 -8.49 15.91 -1.92
N LEU A 121 -8.83 15.04 -0.97
CA LEU A 121 -10.19 14.91 -0.43
C LEU A 121 -10.22 15.22 1.06
N LYS A 122 -10.91 16.30 1.40
CA LYS A 122 -11.13 16.70 2.80
C LYS A 122 -12.39 16.08 3.40
N ASN A 123 -13.41 15.83 2.58
CA ASN A 123 -14.64 15.17 3.02
C ASN A 123 -14.38 13.65 3.27
N PRO A 124 -14.69 13.12 4.47
CA PRO A 124 -14.58 11.70 4.78
C PRO A 124 -15.43 10.79 3.87
N GLU A 125 -16.64 11.20 3.51
CA GLU A 125 -17.56 10.42 2.68
C GLU A 125 -17.03 10.29 1.25
N GLU A 126 -16.54 11.39 0.65
CA GLU A 126 -15.88 11.35 -0.65
C GLU A 126 -14.68 10.40 -0.60
N ARG A 127 -13.87 10.47 0.46
CA ARG A 127 -12.70 9.60 0.60
C ARG A 127 -13.10 8.13 0.66
N LEU A 128 -14.15 7.78 1.41
CA LEU A 128 -14.67 6.41 1.50
C LEU A 128 -15.13 5.91 0.14
N TRP A 129 -15.93 6.70 -0.57
CA TRP A 129 -16.40 6.37 -1.91
C TRP A 129 -15.23 6.10 -2.88
N TYR A 130 -14.20 6.94 -2.87
CA TYR A 130 -13.02 6.74 -3.74
C TYR A 130 -12.23 5.47 -3.40
N VAL A 131 -12.08 5.13 -2.12
CA VAL A 131 -11.40 3.87 -1.74
C VAL A 131 -12.25 2.68 -2.19
N GLU A 132 -13.57 2.70 -1.97
CA GLU A 132 -14.47 1.62 -2.39
C GLU A 132 -14.41 1.36 -3.90
N ILE A 133 -14.48 2.39 -4.74
CA ILE A 133 -14.42 2.19 -6.20
C ILE A 133 -13.03 1.70 -6.64
N SER A 134 -11.96 2.18 -6.00
CA SER A 134 -10.58 1.77 -6.31
C SER A 134 -10.33 0.29 -6.00
N THR A 135 -10.97 -0.23 -4.95
CA THR A 135 -10.89 -1.67 -4.62
C THR A 135 -11.68 -2.55 -5.60
N LYS A 136 -12.78 -2.03 -6.17
CA LYS A 136 -13.64 -2.79 -7.10
C LYS A 136 -13.10 -2.82 -8.53
N SER A 137 -12.50 -1.74 -9.02
CA SER A 137 -12.14 -1.59 -10.44
C SER A 137 -10.75 -2.14 -10.82
N LYS A 138 -9.89 -2.44 -9.84
CA LYS A 138 -8.43 -2.66 -10.04
C LYS A 138 -7.73 -1.50 -10.80
N GLN A 139 -8.40 -0.37 -10.99
CA GLN A 139 -7.84 0.80 -11.67
C GLN A 139 -7.09 1.69 -10.68
N THR A 140 -6.17 2.48 -11.22
CA THR A 140 -5.36 3.42 -10.44
C THR A 140 -6.18 4.70 -10.23
N ILE A 141 -6.04 5.37 -9.08
CA ILE A 141 -6.81 6.60 -8.75
C ILE A 141 -6.65 7.71 -9.81
N ILE A 142 -5.55 7.69 -10.56
CA ILE A 142 -5.26 8.63 -11.65
C ILE A 142 -6.27 8.53 -12.80
N ASP A 143 -6.99 7.41 -12.92
CA ASP A 143 -7.92 7.12 -14.00
C ASP A 143 -9.39 7.46 -13.63
N LEU A 144 -9.66 7.81 -12.36
CA LEU A 144 -11.01 8.12 -11.89
C LEU A 144 -11.30 9.62 -12.05
N PRO A 145 -12.28 10.03 -12.87
CA PRO A 145 -12.58 11.43 -13.08
C PRO A 145 -13.09 12.06 -11.78
N LEU A 146 -12.51 13.20 -11.39
CA LEU A 146 -12.97 14.00 -10.25
C LEU A 146 -14.42 14.48 -10.36
N ASN A 147 -15.02 14.35 -11.55
CA ASN A 147 -16.36 14.79 -11.90
C ASN A 147 -17.41 13.67 -11.77
N SER A 148 -17.01 12.44 -11.41
CA SER A 148 -17.91 11.29 -11.22
C SER A 148 -18.44 11.19 -9.78
N ARG A 149 -18.38 12.28 -9.01
CA ARG A 149 -18.89 12.34 -7.63
C ARG A 149 -20.41 12.11 -7.62
N PRO A 150 -20.95 11.39 -6.63
CA PRO A 150 -22.39 11.42 -6.35
C PRO A 150 -22.86 12.82 -5.92
#